data_AF-A0A375HYM4-F1
#
_entry.id   AF-A0A375HYM4-F1
#
_cell.length_a   1.000
_cell.length_b   1.000
_cell.length_c   1.000
_cell.angle_alpha   90.00
_cell.angle_beta   90.00
_cell.angle_gamma   90.00
#
_symmetry.space_group_name_H-M   'P 1'
#
loop_
_entity.id
_entity.type
_entity.pdbx_description
1 polymer ?
#
loop_
_entity_poly.entity_id
_entity_poly.type
_entity_poly.pdbx_seq_one_letter_code
_entity_poly.pdbx_strand_id
1 'polypeptide(L)' 'MLGVGFAPNLHIKDLANVLDTGHGVEAPLPLTSLVREMMSVLAGDGFASEDHSSLVKVYEKLAGIELRPGATQD' A
#
# COMPACT_ATOMS: atom_id res chain seq x y z
N MET A 1 3.60 19.37 0.86
CA MET A 1 4.99 18.89 1.01
C MET A 1 4.98 17.76 2.04
N LEU A 2 4.77 16.53 1.60
CA LEU A 2 4.97 15.31 2.39
C LEU A 2 5.95 14.45 1.58
N GLY A 3 7.23 14.83 1.64
CA GLY A 3 8.31 14.23 0.83
C GLY A 3 9.21 13.28 1.61
N VAL A 4 8.77 12.81 2.78
CA VAL A 4 9.48 11.83 3.61
C VAL A 4 8.49 10.75 4.02
N GLY A 5 8.32 9.77 3.14
CA GLY A 5 7.46 8.62 3.32
C GLY A 5 7.98 7.46 2.46
N PHE A 6 7.66 6.22 2.83
CA PHE A 6 8.02 5.07 2.03
C PHE A 6 6.96 4.85 0.95
N ALA A 7 7.28 5.18 -0.29
CA ALA A 7 6.26 5.33 -1.34
C ALA A 7 5.69 4.00 -1.85
N PRO A 8 4.42 3.96 -2.32
CA PRO A 8 3.83 2.78 -2.95
C PRO A 8 4.69 2.17 -4.07
N ASN A 9 5.35 2.99 -4.89
CA ASN A 9 6.28 2.49 -5.91
C ASN A 9 7.48 1.73 -5.33
N LEU A 10 8.00 2.15 -4.18
CA LEU A 10 9.09 1.43 -3.49
C LEU A 10 8.55 0.12 -2.89
N HIS A 11 7.36 0.15 -2.29
CA HIS A 11 6.70 -1.06 -1.82
C HIS A 11 6.46 -2.08 -2.93
N ILE A 12 5.99 -1.68 -4.13
CA ILE A 12 5.76 -2.59 -5.25
C ILE A 12 7.05 -3.33 -5.62
N LYS A 13 8.17 -2.59 -5.70
CA LYS A 13 9.48 -3.16 -6.00
C LYS A 13 9.92 -4.15 -4.92
N ASP A 14 9.85 -3.75 -3.66
CA ASP A 14 10.39 -4.58 -2.56
C ASP A 14 9.50 -5.80 -2.31
N LEU A 15 8.17 -5.67 -2.43
CA LEU A 15 7.25 -6.81 -2.33
C LEU A 15 7.41 -7.79 -3.48
N ALA A 16 7.77 -7.34 -4.69
CA ALA A 16 8.13 -8.24 -5.78
C ALA A 16 9.34 -9.11 -5.41
N ASN A 17 10.40 -8.51 -4.85
CA ASN A 17 11.57 -9.26 -4.37
C ASN A 17 11.21 -10.27 -3.26
N VAL A 18 10.32 -9.89 -2.34
CA VAL A 18 9.84 -10.79 -1.28
C VAL A 18 9.06 -11.97 -1.86
N LEU A 19 8.19 -11.73 -2.84
CA LEU A 19 7.42 -12.79 -3.51
C LEU A 19 8.34 -13.74 -4.28
N ASP A 20 9.33 -13.21 -5.01
CA ASP A 20 10.32 -14.02 -5.72
C ASP A 20 11.13 -14.90 -4.77
N THR A 21 11.54 -14.35 -3.62
CA THR A 21 12.24 -15.12 -2.58
C THR A 21 11.34 -16.21 -1.99
N GLY A 22 10.06 -15.90 -1.72
CA GLY A 22 9.07 -16.85 -1.22
C GLY A 22 8.85 -18.01 -2.19
N HIS A 23 8.73 -17.72 -3.49
CA HIS A 23 8.65 -18.75 -4.53
C HIS A 23 9.89 -19.65 -4.54
N GLY A 24 11.09 -19.07 -4.36
CA GLY A 24 12.35 -19.82 -4.33
C GLY A 24 12.47 -20.83 -3.19
N VAL A 25 11.69 -20.68 -2.12
CA VAL A 25 11.65 -21.60 -0.98
C VAL A 25 10.28 -22.29 -0.79
N GLU A 26 9.41 -22.22 -1.81
CA GLU A 26 8.05 -22.79 -1.78
C GLU A 26 7.18 -22.28 -0.60
N ALA A 27 7.44 -21.06 -0.11
CA ALA A 27 6.67 -20.46 0.97
C ALA A 27 5.43 -19.72 0.42
N PRO A 28 4.21 -20.07 0.85
CA PRO A 28 3.00 -19.35 0.44
C PRO A 28 2.92 -17.98 1.13
N LEU A 29 2.77 -16.92 0.35
CA LEU A 29 2.72 -15.53 0.84
C LEU A 29 1.45 -14.76 0.37
N PRO A 30 0.23 -15.28 0.63
CA PRO A 30 -1.00 -14.72 0.09
C PRO A 30 -1.30 -13.28 0.56
N LEU A 31 -0.93 -12.95 1.81
CA LEU A 31 -1.09 -11.60 2.32
C LEU A 31 -0.11 -10.62 1.67
N THR A 32 1.14 -11.06 1.43
CA THR A 32 2.14 -10.26 0.73
C THR A 32 1.70 -9.96 -0.70
N SER A 33 1.19 -10.95 -1.42
CA SER A 33 0.66 -10.74 -2.77
C SER A 33 -0.52 -9.77 -2.76
N LEU A 34 -1.43 -9.90 -1.79
CA LEU A 34 -2.56 -8.99 -1.67
C LEU A 34 -2.12 -7.54 -1.42
N VAL A 35 -1.15 -7.32 -0.52
CA VAL A 35 -0.62 -5.98 -0.24
C VAL A 35 0.07 -5.39 -1.48
N ARG A 36 0.80 -6.20 -2.26
CA ARG A 36 1.41 -5.74 -3.52
C ARG A 36 0.35 -5.25 -4.52
N GLU A 37 -0.78 -5.94 -4.61
CA GLU A 37 -1.89 -5.50 -5.46
C GLU A 37 -2.51 -4.19 -4.94
N MET A 38 -2.69 -4.05 -3.63
CA MET A 38 -3.16 -2.78 -3.04
C MET A 38 -2.24 -1.61 -3.37
N MET A 39 -0.92 -1.79 -3.31
CA MET A 39 0.05 -0.76 -3.70
C MET A 39 -0.03 -0.44 -5.19
N SER A 40 -0.30 -1.43 -6.04
CA SER A 40 -0.49 -1.25 -7.48
C SER A 40 -1.77 -0.45 -7.79
N VAL A 41 -2.84 -0.68 -7.03
CA VAL A 41 -4.07 0.14 -7.10
C VAL A 41 -3.76 1.61 -6.77
N LEU A 42 -3.03 1.88 -5.68
CA LEU A 42 -2.64 3.25 -5.32
C LEU A 42 -1.79 3.93 -6.39
N ALA A 43 -0.81 3.21 -6.95
CA ALA A 43 0.01 3.74 -8.02
C ALA A 43 -0.82 4.08 -9.27
N GLY A 44 -1.77 3.21 -9.64
CA GLY A 44 -2.70 3.44 -10.75
C GLY A 44 -3.66 4.60 -10.51
N ASP A 45 -4.04 4.86 -9.26
CA ASP A 45 -4.89 5.98 -8.85
C ASP A 45 -4.13 7.32 -8.70
N GLY A 46 -2.83 7.35 -9.03
CA GLY A 46 -2.02 8.57 -8.99
C GLY A 46 -1.35 8.86 -7.65
N PHE A 47 -1.42 7.94 -6.68
CA PHE A 47 -0.82 8.06 -5.35
C PHE A 47 0.58 7.44 -5.24
N ALA A 48 1.23 7.18 -6.38
CA ALA A 48 2.47 6.40 -6.46
C ALA A 48 3.66 6.98 -5.66
N SER A 49 3.64 8.29 -5.39
CA SER A 49 4.65 9.03 -4.64
C SER A 49 4.19 9.51 -3.26
N GLU A 50 2.99 9.14 -2.81
CA GLU A 50 2.53 9.44 -1.45
C GLU A 50 3.26 8.57 -0.42
N ASP A 51 3.06 8.86 0.87
CA ASP A 51 3.52 7.97 1.93
C ASP A 51 2.69 6.68 1.98
N HIS A 52 3.24 5.58 2.50
CA HIS A 52 2.55 4.29 2.66
C HIS A 52 1.24 4.33 3.47
N SER A 53 1.02 5.36 4.30
CA SER A 53 -0.26 5.61 4.97
C SER A 53 -1.42 5.79 3.98
N SER A 54 -1.13 6.10 2.71
CA SER A 54 -2.08 6.08 1.60
C SER A 54 -2.76 4.73 1.38
N LEU A 55 -2.29 3.62 1.97
CA LEU A 55 -2.98 2.32 1.95
C LEU A 55 -4.43 2.42 2.43
N VAL A 56 -4.73 3.35 3.34
CA VAL A 56 -6.10 3.62 3.80
C VAL A 56 -7.03 4.01 2.64
N LYS A 57 -6.50 4.68 1.61
CA LYS A 57 -7.25 5.11 0.42
C LYS A 57 -7.79 3.95 -0.40
N VAL A 58 -7.16 2.77 -0.33
CA VAL A 58 -7.71 1.55 -0.95
C VAL A 58 -9.03 1.16 -0.29
N TYR A 59 -9.09 1.21 1.04
CA TYR A 59 -10.31 0.88 1.79
C TYR A 59 -11.37 1.97 1.65
N GLU A 60 -10.98 3.24 1.64
CA GLU A 60 -11.86 4.37 1.31
C GLU A 60 -12.54 4.19 -0.04
N LYS A 61 -11.75 3.84 -1.08
CA LYS A 61 -12.25 3.56 -2.43
C LYS A 61 -13.23 2.39 -2.45
N LEU A 62 -12.92 1.28 -1.80
CA LEU A 62 -13.79 0.10 -1.74
C LEU A 62 -15.09 0.38 -0.98
N ALA A 63 -15.03 1.18 0.08
CA ALA A 63 -16.17 1.55 0.89
C ALA A 63 -16.99 2.73 0.32
N GLY A 64 -16.43 3.47 -0.66
CA GLY A 64 -17.07 4.67 -1.21
C GLY A 64 -17.18 5.82 -0.20
N ILE A 65 -16.22 5.91 0.73
CA ILE A 65 -16.18 6.95 1.78
C ILE A 65 -14.80 7.61 1.83
N GLU A 66 -14.72 8.76 2.48
CA GLU A 66 -13.45 9.41 2.83
C GLU A 66 -13.38 9.55 4.36
N LEU A 67 -12.28 9.08 4.96
CA LEU A 67 -12.05 9.19 6.39
C LEU A 67 -11.68 10.62 6.75
N ARG A 68 -12.14 11.04 7.93
CA ARG A 68 -11.80 12.32 8.51
C ARG A 68 -10.89 12.10 9.73
N PRO A 69 -9.96 13.01 10.02
CA PRO A 69 -9.25 13.00 11.28
C PRO A 69 -10.24 12.88 12.45
N GLY A 70 -9.93 12.02 13.42
CA GLY A 70 -10.71 11.95 14.66
C GLY A 70 -10.72 13.31 15.34
N ALA A 71 -11.85 13.67 15.96
CA ALA A 71 -11.89 14.86 16.81
C ALA A 71 -10.85 14.71 17.92
N THR A 72 -9.99 15.71 18.10
CA THR A 72 -9.09 15.77 19.24
C THR A 72 -9.94 15.76 20.49
N GLN A 73 -9.77 14.75 21.35
CA GLN A 73 -10.33 14.82 22.70
C GLN A 73 -9.45 15.80 23.48
N ASP A 74 -10.04 16.92 23.89
CA ASP A 74 -9.41 17.91 24.77
C ASP A 74 -9.17 17.35 26.18
#